data_AF-A0A2N2HUK7-F1
#
_entry.id   AF-A0A2N2HUK7-F1
#
_cell.length_a   1.000
_cell.length_b   1.000
_cell.length_c   1.000
_cell.angle_alpha   90.00
_cell.angle_beta   90.00
_cell.angle_gamma   90.00
#
_symmetry.space_group_name_H-M   'P 1'
#
loop_
_entity.id
_entity.type
_entity.pdbx_description
1 polymer ?
#
loop_
_entity_poly.entity_id
_entity_poly.type
_entity_poly.pdbx_seq_one_letter_code
_entity_poly.pdbx_strand_id
1 'polypeptide(L)'
;MAPRTSFLAIALPLLGVTGCLLPDFENGVGPTTVPDGGGPHDALVEWPIVEDADAEVDADVEDAAEEPAPDVAPDVDFCAVNPEGTSCGEPGACHEMLCVQGACESVAIPDGVDCDDGPNECWKPGQCQGGVCGQATAHPDGYNWKPGDALARCCGGEPRTVNTNDDCGVCGIKCDTSDGQSCERNAVNNRYYCEGCHASAKCWSGCCSQSYGEPYRCAASDCSSGACT
;
A
#
# COMPACT_ATOMS: atom_id res chain seq x y z
N MET A 1 -44.05 60.49 -21.01
CA MET A 1 -44.10 59.07 -21.42
C MET A 1 -42.70 58.67 -21.84
N ALA A 2 -42.00 57.87 -21.03
CA ALA A 2 -40.65 57.38 -21.33
C ALA A 2 -40.70 55.84 -21.31
N PRO A 3 -40.05 55.14 -22.25
CA PRO A 3 -40.10 53.69 -22.29
C PRO A 3 -39.14 53.10 -21.25
N ARG A 4 -39.65 52.15 -20.47
CA ARG A 4 -38.85 51.33 -19.55
C ARG A 4 -38.27 50.16 -20.33
N THR A 5 -36.95 50.15 -20.47
CA THR A 5 -36.18 49.04 -21.05
C THR A 5 -35.93 48.00 -19.97
N SER A 6 -36.63 46.86 -20.06
CA SER A 6 -36.35 45.69 -19.22
C SER A 6 -35.13 44.94 -19.78
N PHE A 7 -34.07 44.87 -18.99
CA PHE A 7 -32.92 44.00 -19.25
C PHE A 7 -33.21 42.60 -18.69
N LEU A 8 -33.24 41.60 -19.57
CA LEU A 8 -33.33 40.19 -19.23
C LEU A 8 -31.91 39.70 -18.91
N ALA A 9 -31.61 39.47 -17.63
CA ALA A 9 -30.36 38.88 -17.19
C ALA A 9 -30.42 37.35 -17.39
N ILE A 10 -29.67 36.85 -18.38
CA ILE A 10 -29.48 35.42 -18.62
C ILE A 10 -28.36 34.95 -17.67
N ALA A 11 -28.74 34.22 -16.62
CA ALA A 11 -27.81 33.54 -15.74
C ALA A 11 -27.28 32.27 -16.44
N LEU A 12 -26.03 32.31 -16.91
CA LEU A 12 -25.31 31.11 -17.32
C LEU A 12 -24.83 30.36 -16.06
N PRO A 13 -25.08 29.04 -15.94
CA PRO A 13 -24.48 28.24 -14.89
C PRO A 13 -22.98 28.11 -15.17
N LEU A 14 -22.16 28.59 -14.22
CA LEU A 14 -20.75 28.28 -14.11
C LEU A 14 -20.63 26.78 -13.81
N LEU A 15 -20.56 25.96 -14.86
CA LEU A 15 -20.09 24.58 -14.76
C LEU A 15 -18.59 24.67 -14.45
N GLY A 16 -18.26 24.54 -13.17
CA GLY A 16 -16.89 24.32 -12.71
C GLY A 16 -16.40 23.02 -13.33
N VAL A 17 -15.57 23.13 -14.37
CA VAL A 17 -14.77 22.02 -14.86
C VAL A 17 -13.74 21.75 -13.78
N THR A 18 -14.09 20.89 -12.83
CA THR A 18 -13.11 20.24 -11.96
C THR A 18 -12.28 19.36 -12.87
N GLY A 19 -11.21 19.93 -13.44
CA GLY A 19 -10.23 19.18 -14.19
C GLY A 19 -9.73 18.07 -13.29
N CYS A 20 -9.94 16.83 -13.71
CA CYS A 20 -9.22 15.69 -13.17
C CYS A 20 -7.74 15.91 -13.49
N LEU A 21 -7.05 16.64 -12.61
CA LEU A 21 -5.59 16.60 -12.53
C LEU A 21 -5.26 15.16 -12.15
N LEU A 22 -5.06 14.32 -13.17
CA LEU A 22 -4.40 13.05 -13.00
C LEU A 22 -3.07 13.36 -12.33
N PRO A 23 -2.75 12.74 -11.18
CA PRO A 23 -1.47 12.94 -10.55
C PRO A 23 -0.40 12.59 -11.58
N ASP A 24 0.53 13.52 -11.82
CA ASP A 24 1.69 13.31 -12.69
C ASP A 24 2.44 12.06 -12.20
N PHE A 25 2.20 10.93 -12.89
CA PHE A 25 2.82 9.64 -12.61
C PHE A 25 4.33 9.61 -12.91
N GLU A 26 4.93 10.75 -13.29
CA GLU A 26 6.36 10.85 -13.63
C GLU A 26 7.29 11.16 -12.45
N ASN A 27 6.78 11.53 -11.26
CA ASN A 27 7.64 11.93 -10.13
C ASN A 27 7.71 10.93 -8.98
N GLY A 28 7.69 9.64 -9.29
CA GLY A 28 8.21 8.62 -8.38
C GLY A 28 9.73 8.67 -8.37
N VAL A 29 10.31 9.62 -7.64
CA VAL A 29 11.73 9.57 -7.25
C VAL A 29 11.86 8.37 -6.30
N GLY A 30 12.00 7.17 -6.86
CA GLY A 30 12.40 6.01 -6.10
C GLY A 30 13.80 6.26 -5.51
N PRO A 31 14.14 5.65 -4.37
CA PRO A 31 15.47 5.74 -3.81
C PRO A 31 16.49 5.31 -4.86
N THR A 32 17.48 6.16 -5.11
CA THR A 32 18.57 5.93 -6.05
C THR A 32 19.23 4.60 -5.75
N THR A 33 19.17 3.66 -6.70
CA THR A 33 19.79 2.33 -6.59
C THR A 33 21.28 2.48 -6.32
N VAL A 34 21.73 1.96 -5.17
CA VAL A 34 23.13 1.61 -4.93
C VAL A 34 23.48 0.45 -5.88
N PRO A 35 24.59 0.51 -6.64
CA PRO A 35 24.99 -0.60 -7.49
C PRO A 35 25.51 -1.75 -6.62
N ASP A 36 24.71 -2.80 -6.45
CA ASP A 36 25.14 -4.01 -5.78
C ASP A 36 25.73 -5.01 -6.78
N GLY A 37 26.88 -5.56 -6.41
CA GLY A 37 27.72 -6.40 -7.23
C GLY A 37 27.12 -7.80 -7.39
N GLY A 38 26.90 -8.21 -8.63
CA GLY A 38 26.40 -9.54 -8.96
C GLY A 38 27.32 -10.67 -8.48
N GLY A 39 26.76 -11.58 -7.69
CA GLY A 39 27.23 -12.94 -7.49
C GLY A 39 26.19 -13.95 -8.02
N PRO A 40 26.60 -15.07 -8.65
CA PRO A 40 25.68 -16.03 -9.22
C PRO A 40 25.14 -16.98 -8.13
N HIS A 41 23.81 -17.08 -8.03
CA HIS A 41 23.15 -18.16 -7.29
C HIS A 41 22.35 -19.03 -8.24
N ASP A 42 22.97 -20.13 -8.66
CA ASP A 42 22.29 -21.35 -9.08
C ASP A 42 21.84 -22.11 -7.83
N ALA A 43 20.55 -22.33 -7.66
CA ALA A 43 20.00 -23.41 -6.84
C ALA A 43 18.56 -23.70 -7.26
N LEU A 44 18.40 -24.70 -8.11
CA LEU A 44 17.14 -25.41 -8.33
C LEU A 44 16.72 -26.07 -7.01
N VAL A 45 15.62 -25.61 -6.42
CA VAL A 45 14.95 -26.30 -5.32
C VAL A 45 13.68 -26.93 -5.89
N GLU A 46 13.73 -28.24 -6.11
CA GLU A 46 12.55 -29.08 -6.36
C GLU A 46 11.75 -29.17 -5.06
N TRP A 47 10.48 -28.76 -5.12
CA TRP A 47 9.54 -28.88 -4.00
C TRP A 47 8.78 -30.22 -4.09
N PRO A 48 8.67 -31.00 -2.99
CA PRO A 48 7.84 -32.18 -2.97
C PRO A 48 6.35 -31.82 -2.89
N ILE A 49 5.57 -32.54 -3.69
CA ILE A 49 4.11 -32.59 -3.66
C ILE A 49 3.72 -33.30 -2.35
N VAL A 50 3.01 -32.60 -1.46
CA VAL A 50 2.37 -33.21 -0.29
C VAL A 50 0.90 -33.43 -0.60
N GLU A 51 0.55 -34.72 -0.67
CA GLU A 51 -0.81 -35.24 -0.83
C GLU A 51 -1.64 -35.05 0.45
N ASP A 52 -2.93 -34.88 0.22
CA ASP A 52 -4.01 -34.64 1.17
C ASP A 52 -4.01 -35.60 2.37
N ALA A 53 -4.18 -35.04 3.58
CA ALA A 53 -4.55 -35.78 4.77
C ALA A 53 -5.76 -35.09 5.43
N ASP A 54 -6.94 -35.61 5.11
CA ASP A 54 -8.19 -35.36 5.82
C ASP A 54 -8.05 -35.83 7.28
N ALA A 55 -7.91 -34.89 8.21
CA ALA A 55 -7.93 -35.15 9.64
C ALA A 55 -9.11 -34.42 10.28
N GLU A 56 -10.23 -35.14 10.36
CA GLU A 56 -11.37 -34.78 11.20
C GLU A 56 -10.92 -34.84 12.67
N VAL A 57 -10.76 -33.66 13.30
CA VAL A 57 -10.49 -33.56 14.74
C VAL A 57 -11.76 -33.08 15.43
N ASP A 58 -12.57 -34.05 15.88
CA ASP A 58 -13.47 -33.89 17.02
C ASP A 58 -12.61 -33.80 18.29
N ALA A 59 -12.63 -32.65 18.95
CA ALA A 59 -12.13 -32.53 20.31
C ALA A 59 -13.00 -31.54 21.09
N ASP A 60 -13.89 -32.10 21.92
CA ASP A 60 -14.50 -31.44 23.06
C ASP A 60 -13.40 -30.82 23.93
N VAL A 61 -13.17 -29.51 23.81
CA VAL A 61 -12.32 -28.76 24.72
C VAL A 61 -13.15 -28.45 25.95
N GLU A 62 -12.98 -29.25 26.99
CA GLU A 62 -13.50 -28.95 28.31
C GLU A 62 -12.81 -27.69 28.85
N ASP A 63 -13.65 -26.75 29.28
CA ASP A 63 -13.39 -25.44 29.86
C ASP A 63 -12.49 -25.56 31.12
N ALA A 64 -11.18 -25.71 30.91
CA ALA A 64 -10.20 -25.60 31.97
C ALA A 64 -10.04 -24.11 32.30
N ALA A 65 -10.76 -23.66 33.33
CA ALA A 65 -10.58 -22.35 33.93
C ALA A 65 -9.11 -22.15 34.28
N GLU A 66 -8.41 -21.38 33.44
CA GLU A 66 -7.03 -21.00 33.63
C GLU A 66 -6.96 -20.16 34.90
N GLU A 67 -6.43 -20.73 35.98
CA GLU A 67 -6.19 -19.98 37.20
C GLU A 67 -5.21 -18.85 36.86
N PRO A 68 -5.49 -17.60 37.27
CA PRO A 68 -4.66 -16.46 36.92
C PRO A 68 -3.23 -16.74 37.37
N ALA A 69 -2.29 -16.71 36.42
CA ALA A 69 -0.87 -16.80 36.72
C ALA A 69 -0.55 -15.78 37.82
N PRO A 70 0.18 -16.19 38.87
CA PRO A 70 0.53 -15.26 39.93
C PRO A 70 1.23 -14.05 39.32
N ASP A 71 0.79 -12.84 39.68
CA ASP A 71 1.49 -11.59 39.41
C ASP A 71 2.89 -11.66 40.05
N VAL A 72 3.84 -12.29 39.36
CA VAL A 72 5.25 -12.28 39.74
C VAL A 72 5.71 -10.87 39.46
N ALA A 73 5.66 -10.03 40.49
CA ALA A 73 6.38 -8.76 40.48
C ALA A 73 7.83 -9.07 40.03
N PRO A 74 8.38 -8.33 39.05
CA PRO A 74 9.73 -8.58 38.55
C PRO A 74 10.66 -8.65 39.76
N ASP A 75 11.39 -9.76 39.84
CA ASP A 75 12.23 -10.09 40.99
C ASP A 75 13.15 -8.91 41.24
N VAL A 76 12.87 -8.12 42.29
CA VAL A 76 13.55 -6.85 42.59
C VAL A 76 15.06 -7.04 42.79
N ASP A 77 15.49 -8.29 42.95
CA ASP A 77 16.88 -8.69 43.05
C ASP A 77 17.59 -8.92 41.70
N PHE A 78 16.89 -8.98 40.56
CA PHE A 78 17.53 -9.21 39.26
C PHE A 78 18.56 -8.13 38.95
N CYS A 79 18.18 -6.85 39.06
CA CYS A 79 19.11 -5.75 38.79
C CYS A 79 20.15 -5.53 39.88
N ALA A 80 19.98 -6.10 41.08
CA ALA A 80 20.99 -6.02 42.14
C ALA A 80 22.24 -6.86 41.84
N VAL A 81 22.12 -7.89 40.98
CA VAL A 81 23.22 -8.81 40.64
C VAL A 81 23.63 -8.77 39.16
N ASN A 82 22.90 -8.03 38.33
CA ASN A 82 23.21 -7.87 36.91
C ASN A 82 23.78 -6.47 36.61
N PRO A 83 24.63 -6.33 35.57
CA PRO A 83 25.23 -5.03 35.23
C PRO A 83 24.20 -4.03 34.70
N GLU A 84 24.54 -2.75 34.79
CA GLU A 84 23.76 -1.64 34.21
C GLU A 84 23.50 -1.86 32.72
N GLY A 85 22.28 -1.55 32.28
CA GLY A 85 21.84 -1.78 30.89
C GLY A 85 21.43 -3.23 30.58
N THR A 86 21.41 -4.14 31.56
CA THR A 86 20.82 -5.48 31.36
C THR A 86 19.31 -5.36 31.23
N SER A 87 18.69 -6.06 30.26
CA SER A 87 17.23 -6.11 30.14
C SER A 87 16.63 -6.86 31.33
N CYS A 88 15.61 -6.27 31.97
CA CYS A 88 15.06 -6.75 33.23
C CYS A 88 13.53 -6.91 33.23
N GLY A 89 12.90 -6.75 32.07
CA GLY A 89 11.46 -6.91 31.90
C GLY A 89 11.05 -6.95 30.43
N GLU A 90 9.76 -7.08 30.19
CA GLU A 90 9.20 -7.00 28.84
C GLU A 90 9.29 -5.56 28.32
N PRO A 91 9.92 -5.33 27.16
CA PRO A 91 9.98 -3.99 26.57
C PRO A 91 8.59 -3.56 26.09
N GLY A 92 8.27 -2.28 26.29
CA GLY A 92 7.17 -1.64 25.57
C GLY A 92 7.61 -1.17 24.18
N ALA A 93 6.67 -0.78 23.32
CA ALA A 93 6.98 -0.36 21.94
C ALA A 93 7.99 0.81 21.85
N CYS A 94 7.97 1.73 22.82
CA CYS A 94 8.91 2.87 22.90
C CYS A 94 9.61 2.99 24.25
N HIS A 95 9.66 1.90 25.00
CA HIS A 95 10.35 1.84 26.29
C HIS A 95 11.06 0.51 26.44
N GLU A 96 12.31 0.54 26.88
CA GLU A 96 13.06 -0.65 27.25
C GLU A 96 13.16 -0.73 28.77
N MET A 97 13.03 -1.93 29.33
CA MET A 97 13.19 -2.17 30.77
C MET A 97 14.64 -2.55 31.03
N LEU A 98 15.42 -1.63 31.59
CA LEU A 98 16.86 -1.81 31.82
C LEU A 98 17.22 -1.66 33.29
N CYS A 99 18.24 -2.39 33.72
CA CYS A 99 18.84 -2.19 35.04
C CYS A 99 19.55 -0.83 35.09
N VAL A 100 19.02 0.07 35.92
CA VAL A 100 19.56 1.40 36.22
C VAL A 100 19.72 1.50 37.73
N GLN A 101 20.96 1.66 38.20
CA GLN A 101 21.31 1.79 39.63
C GLN A 101 20.76 0.66 40.51
N GLY A 102 20.81 -0.57 40.01
CA GLY A 102 20.32 -1.75 40.73
C GLY A 102 18.80 -1.93 40.75
N ALA A 103 18.04 -1.09 40.04
CA ALA A 103 16.60 -1.22 39.87
C ALA A 103 16.24 -1.42 38.40
N CYS A 104 15.11 -2.08 38.13
CA CYS A 104 14.59 -2.20 36.79
C CYS A 104 13.79 -0.93 36.43
N GLU A 105 14.35 -0.10 35.56
CA GLU A 105 13.74 1.17 35.14
C GLU A 105 13.28 1.12 33.68
N SER A 106 12.17 1.82 33.40
CA SER A 106 11.68 2.03 32.05
C SER A 106 12.43 3.21 31.42
N VAL A 107 13.28 2.92 30.44
CA VAL A 107 14.06 3.91 29.69
C VAL A 107 13.37 4.16 28.34
N ALA A 108 13.12 5.42 28.00
CA ALA A 108 12.49 5.78 26.74
C ALA A 108 13.43 5.54 25.56
N ILE A 109 12.91 4.90 24.51
CA ILE A 109 13.61 4.76 23.22
C ILE A 109 13.69 6.15 22.55
N PRO A 110 14.82 6.51 21.90
CA PRO A 110 14.97 7.79 21.22
C PRO A 110 13.87 8.07 20.18
N ASP A 111 13.53 9.35 20.03
CA ASP A 111 12.58 9.79 19.01
C ASP A 111 13.03 9.41 17.59
N GLY A 112 12.09 8.96 16.76
CA GLY A 112 12.33 8.56 15.37
C GLY A 112 12.74 7.10 15.18
N VAL A 113 12.90 6.32 16.26
CA VAL A 113 13.07 4.86 16.17
C VAL A 113 11.72 4.22 15.81
N ASP A 114 11.74 3.29 14.87
CA ASP A 114 10.55 2.55 14.45
C ASP A 114 10.06 1.62 15.58
N CYS A 115 8.76 1.62 15.84
CA CYS A 115 8.14 0.94 16.99
C CYS A 115 6.86 0.15 16.66
N ASP A 116 6.36 0.30 15.43
CA ASP A 116 5.22 -0.43 14.87
C ASP A 116 5.52 -0.62 13.39
N ASP A 117 5.82 -1.84 12.96
CA ASP A 117 6.19 -2.12 11.57
C ASP A 117 5.02 -1.89 10.59
N GLY A 118 3.78 -1.77 11.10
CA GLY A 118 2.58 -1.83 10.29
C GLY A 118 2.28 -3.25 9.80
N PRO A 119 1.14 -3.46 9.13
CA PRO A 119 0.69 -4.79 8.73
C PRO A 119 1.42 -5.37 7.51
N ASN A 120 2.03 -4.55 6.65
CA ASN A 120 2.71 -4.98 5.41
C ASN A 120 3.59 -3.85 4.80
N GLU A 121 4.24 -4.11 3.67
CA GLU A 121 5.16 -3.20 2.96
C GLU A 121 4.51 -1.93 2.40
N CYS A 122 3.17 -1.87 2.41
CA CYS A 122 2.41 -0.69 2.04
C CYS A 122 2.09 0.23 3.21
N TRP A 123 2.77 0.05 4.34
CA TRP A 123 2.71 0.93 5.50
C TRP A 123 4.08 1.48 5.84
N LYS A 124 4.10 2.73 6.27
CA LYS A 124 5.24 3.33 6.93
C LYS A 124 5.21 2.93 8.39
N PRO A 125 6.35 2.53 8.97
CA PRO A 125 6.40 2.19 10.37
C PRO A 125 5.99 3.39 11.23
N GLY A 126 5.35 3.09 12.35
CA GLY A 126 5.17 4.03 13.45
C GLY A 126 6.51 4.33 14.11
N GLN A 127 6.67 5.56 14.61
CA GLN A 127 7.93 6.01 15.21
C GLN A 127 7.73 6.48 16.64
N CYS A 128 8.72 6.26 17.49
CA CYS A 128 8.74 6.78 18.85
C CYS A 128 8.77 8.31 18.84
N GLN A 129 7.91 8.92 19.66
CA GLN A 129 7.93 10.36 19.93
C GLN A 129 7.55 10.61 21.39
N GLY A 130 8.49 11.09 22.19
CA GLY A 130 8.29 11.36 23.61
C GLY A 130 7.92 10.11 24.42
N GLY A 131 8.52 8.95 24.09
CA GLY A 131 8.22 7.67 24.73
C GLY A 131 6.90 7.02 24.29
N VAL A 132 6.16 7.61 23.34
CA VAL A 132 4.93 7.03 22.80
C VAL A 132 5.18 6.54 21.38
N CYS A 133 4.71 5.33 21.07
CA CYS A 133 4.76 4.82 19.71
C CYS A 133 3.67 5.48 18.86
N GLY A 134 4.07 6.18 17.79
CA GLY A 134 3.15 6.64 16.76
C GLY A 134 2.55 5.45 16.00
N GLN A 135 1.33 5.60 15.49
CA GLN A 135 0.70 4.56 14.69
C GLN A 135 1.36 4.44 13.31
N ALA A 136 1.54 3.22 12.80
CA ALA A 136 1.90 3.01 11.40
C ALA A 136 0.88 3.68 10.46
N THR A 137 1.35 4.17 9.31
CA THR A 137 0.49 4.87 8.34
C THR A 137 0.60 4.29 6.95
N ALA A 138 -0.54 4.02 6.30
CA ALA A 138 -0.55 3.51 4.94
C ALA A 138 0.13 4.48 3.95
N HIS A 139 0.89 3.92 3.03
CA HIS A 139 1.36 4.64 1.86
C HIS A 139 0.18 5.04 0.96
N PRO A 140 0.29 6.16 0.22
CA PRO A 140 -0.75 6.56 -0.73
C PRO A 140 -0.87 5.56 -1.88
N ASP A 141 -2.07 5.50 -2.48
CA ASP A 141 -2.32 4.65 -3.65
C ASP A 141 -1.34 4.94 -4.79
N GLY A 142 -0.81 3.86 -5.38
CA GLY A 142 0.20 3.92 -6.43
C GLY A 142 1.65 4.00 -5.94
N TYR A 143 1.90 4.09 -4.62
CA TYR A 143 3.25 3.98 -4.06
C TYR A 143 3.91 2.66 -4.49
N ASN A 144 5.18 2.71 -4.89
CA ASN A 144 5.94 1.54 -5.31
C ASN A 144 6.65 0.93 -4.10
N TRP A 145 6.08 -0.14 -3.53
CA TRP A 145 6.63 -0.80 -2.34
C TRP A 145 7.82 -1.71 -2.64
N LYS A 146 8.01 -2.14 -3.90
CA LYS A 146 9.12 -3.01 -4.32
C LYS A 146 9.99 -2.32 -5.38
N PRO A 147 11.12 -1.71 -4.96
CA PRO A 147 12.06 -1.10 -5.88
C PRO A 147 12.48 -2.07 -7.01
N GLY A 148 12.49 -1.56 -8.24
CA GLY A 148 12.81 -2.35 -9.44
C GLY A 148 11.63 -3.12 -10.05
N ASP A 149 10.50 -3.23 -9.36
CA ASP A 149 9.27 -3.81 -9.90
C ASP A 149 8.25 -2.70 -10.19
N ALA A 150 8.12 -2.30 -11.45
CA ALA A 150 7.22 -1.23 -11.85
C ALA A 150 5.72 -1.54 -11.62
N LEU A 151 5.39 -2.83 -11.38
CA LEU A 151 4.02 -3.32 -11.18
C LEU A 151 3.65 -3.45 -9.71
N ALA A 152 4.62 -3.44 -8.80
CA ALA A 152 4.37 -3.40 -7.37
C ALA A 152 3.80 -2.04 -6.97
N ARG A 153 2.54 -2.01 -6.56
CA ARG A 153 1.84 -0.80 -6.09
C ARG A 153 1.10 -1.06 -4.78
N CYS A 154 0.99 -0.02 -3.97
CA CYS A 154 0.08 -0.02 -2.83
C CYS A 154 -1.29 0.45 -3.28
N CYS A 155 -2.33 -0.30 -2.95
CA CYS A 155 -3.71 0.05 -3.26
C CYS A 155 -4.57 -0.18 -2.01
N GLY A 156 -5.07 0.89 -1.39
CA GLY A 156 -5.83 0.84 -0.15
C GLY A 156 -5.03 0.34 1.05
N GLY A 157 -3.70 0.55 1.06
CA GLY A 157 -2.80 0.03 2.10
C GLY A 157 -2.42 -1.44 1.94
N GLU A 158 -2.77 -2.08 0.81
CA GLU A 158 -2.42 -3.47 0.50
C GLU A 158 -1.42 -3.54 -0.67
N PRO A 159 -0.43 -4.47 -0.61
CA PRO A 159 0.44 -4.77 -1.74
C PRO A 159 -0.36 -5.38 -2.90
N ARG A 160 -0.26 -4.76 -4.08
CA ARG A 160 -0.89 -5.24 -5.32
C ARG A 160 0.11 -5.25 -6.47
N THR A 161 -0.18 -6.11 -7.45
CA THR A 161 0.48 -6.09 -8.76
C THR A 161 -0.51 -5.53 -9.79
N VAL A 162 -0.14 -4.43 -10.45
CA VAL A 162 -1.04 -3.67 -11.35
C VAL A 162 -0.99 -4.14 -12.81
N ASN A 163 -1.09 -5.45 -13.02
CA ASN A 163 -1.11 -6.10 -14.33
C ASN A 163 -2.31 -7.04 -14.51
N THR A 164 -3.37 -6.84 -13.73
CA THR A 164 -4.59 -7.66 -13.76
C THR A 164 -5.75 -6.86 -14.36
N ASN A 165 -6.84 -7.55 -14.70
CA ASN A 165 -8.04 -6.89 -15.19
C ASN A 165 -8.76 -6.05 -14.13
N ASP A 166 -8.46 -6.22 -12.84
CA ASP A 166 -9.04 -5.41 -11.75
C ASP A 166 -8.14 -4.24 -11.33
N ASP A 167 -6.86 -4.26 -11.71
CA ASP A 167 -5.85 -3.26 -11.37
C ASP A 167 -4.92 -3.01 -12.57
N CYS A 168 -5.46 -2.55 -13.69
CA CYS A 168 -4.66 -2.45 -14.92
C CYS A 168 -3.81 -1.18 -14.97
N GLY A 169 -2.50 -1.32 -14.78
CA GLY A 169 -1.51 -0.25 -14.84
C GLY A 169 -1.45 0.61 -13.58
N VAL A 170 -2.59 0.86 -12.92
CA VAL A 170 -2.67 1.47 -11.59
C VAL A 170 -3.83 0.86 -10.79
N CYS A 171 -3.90 1.18 -9.50
CA CYS A 171 -4.91 0.69 -8.57
C CYS A 171 -6.34 1.00 -9.04
N GLY A 172 -7.23 0.01 -8.97
CA GLY A 172 -8.67 0.15 -9.18
C GLY A 172 -9.11 0.35 -10.63
N ILE A 173 -8.19 0.31 -11.61
CA ILE A 173 -8.57 0.33 -13.02
C ILE A 173 -9.06 -1.05 -13.44
N LYS A 174 -10.36 -1.13 -13.69
CA LYS A 174 -11.00 -2.35 -14.18
C LYS A 174 -11.17 -2.33 -15.70
N CYS A 175 -10.67 -3.36 -16.36
CA CYS A 175 -10.93 -3.61 -17.77
C CYS A 175 -12.30 -4.26 -17.94
N ASP A 176 -13.08 -3.80 -18.93
CA ASP A 176 -14.39 -4.38 -19.22
C ASP A 176 -14.24 -5.72 -19.96
N THR A 177 -13.98 -6.78 -19.19
CA THR A 177 -13.82 -8.14 -19.72
C THR A 177 -15.09 -8.68 -20.39
N SER A 178 -16.27 -8.12 -20.06
CA SER A 178 -17.53 -8.49 -20.70
C SER A 178 -17.64 -8.01 -22.14
N ASP A 179 -16.90 -6.95 -22.48
CA ASP A 179 -16.73 -6.43 -23.85
C ASP A 179 -15.43 -6.92 -24.52
N GLY A 180 -14.73 -7.87 -23.91
CA GLY A 180 -13.50 -8.45 -24.46
C GLY A 180 -12.24 -7.63 -24.18
N GLN A 181 -12.27 -6.67 -23.25
CA GLN A 181 -11.04 -5.98 -22.84
C GLN A 181 -10.16 -6.87 -21.95
N SER A 182 -8.84 -6.73 -22.10
CA SER A 182 -7.85 -7.36 -21.22
C SER A 182 -6.74 -6.39 -20.84
N CYS A 183 -6.16 -6.57 -19.66
CA CYS A 183 -5.01 -5.80 -19.22
C CYS A 183 -3.75 -6.31 -19.91
N GLU A 184 -3.18 -5.49 -20.78
CA GLU A 184 -2.05 -5.88 -21.62
C GLU A 184 -0.93 -4.84 -21.55
N ARG A 185 0.30 -5.33 -21.67
CA ARG A 185 1.50 -4.50 -21.66
C ARG A 185 1.76 -3.89 -23.03
N ASN A 186 1.81 -2.57 -23.09
CA ASN A 186 2.26 -1.86 -24.28
C ASN A 186 3.78 -2.03 -24.46
N ALA A 187 4.19 -2.64 -25.58
CA ALA A 187 5.60 -2.87 -25.88
C ALA A 187 6.43 -1.59 -26.12
N VAL A 188 5.78 -0.46 -26.45
CA VAL A 188 6.46 0.79 -26.79
C VAL A 188 6.93 1.53 -25.53
N ASN A 189 6.09 1.58 -24.49
CA ASN A 189 6.36 2.37 -23.28
C ASN A 189 6.37 1.52 -21.99
N ASN A 190 6.21 0.19 -22.11
CA ASN A 190 6.19 -0.76 -21.00
C ASN A 190 5.12 -0.48 -19.93
N ARG A 191 4.04 0.22 -20.27
CA ARG A 191 2.89 0.48 -19.38
C ARG A 191 1.75 -0.49 -19.69
N TYR A 192 0.91 -0.77 -18.70
CA TYR A 192 -0.27 -1.62 -18.86
C TYR A 192 -1.51 -0.77 -19.14
N TYR A 193 -2.35 -1.26 -20.05
CA TYR A 193 -3.60 -0.63 -20.45
C TYR A 193 -4.68 -1.69 -20.66
N CYS A 194 -5.94 -1.31 -20.50
CA CYS A 194 -7.04 -2.13 -21.00
C CYS A 194 -7.04 -2.06 -22.54
N GLU A 195 -6.59 -3.12 -23.19
CA GLU A 195 -6.65 -3.34 -24.63
C GLU A 195 -8.02 -3.88 -25.04
N GLY A 196 -8.37 -3.73 -26.32
CA GLY A 196 -9.62 -4.27 -26.88
C GLY A 196 -10.83 -3.36 -26.68
N CYS A 197 -10.62 -2.07 -26.44
CA CYS A 197 -11.75 -1.15 -26.34
C CYS A 197 -12.41 -0.98 -27.71
N HIS A 198 -13.74 -1.05 -27.73
CA HIS A 198 -14.55 -0.82 -28.93
C HIS A 198 -15.35 0.48 -28.88
N ALA A 199 -15.57 1.01 -27.67
CA ALA A 199 -16.30 2.24 -27.44
C ALA A 199 -15.76 2.97 -26.22
N SER A 200 -15.68 4.30 -26.31
CA SER A 200 -15.16 5.17 -25.25
C SER A 200 -15.94 5.05 -23.94
N ALA A 201 -17.26 4.83 -24.03
CA ALA A 201 -18.14 4.61 -22.89
C ALA A 201 -17.85 3.32 -22.10
N LYS A 202 -17.05 2.41 -22.67
CA LYS A 202 -16.64 1.14 -22.05
C LYS A 202 -15.25 1.23 -21.43
N CYS A 203 -14.58 2.37 -21.58
CA CYS A 203 -13.30 2.62 -20.95
C CYS A 203 -13.50 3.30 -19.60
N TRP A 204 -12.75 2.85 -18.59
CA TRP A 204 -12.66 3.51 -17.28
C TRP A 204 -12.27 5.00 -17.42
N SER A 205 -11.40 5.30 -18.39
CA SER A 205 -10.95 6.65 -18.71
C SER A 205 -12.02 7.49 -19.41
N GLY A 206 -13.07 6.86 -19.94
CA GLY A 206 -14.03 7.47 -20.85
C GLY A 206 -13.50 7.63 -22.29
N CYS A 207 -12.29 7.15 -22.61
CA CYS A 207 -11.71 7.26 -23.95
C CYS A 207 -11.06 5.98 -24.43
N CYS A 208 -11.54 5.50 -25.58
CA CYS A 208 -10.93 4.44 -26.35
C CYS A 208 -10.00 5.08 -27.40
N SER A 209 -8.70 5.04 -27.13
CA SER A 209 -7.67 5.71 -27.92
C SER A 209 -7.19 4.86 -29.10
N GLN A 210 -7.13 5.51 -30.27
CA GLN A 210 -6.56 4.96 -31.49
C GLN A 210 -5.07 5.32 -31.65
N SER A 211 -4.57 6.26 -30.85
CA SER A 211 -3.18 6.77 -30.90
C SER A 211 -2.14 5.67 -30.66
N TYR A 212 -2.55 4.57 -30.04
CA TYR A 212 -1.69 3.43 -29.72
C TYR A 212 -1.79 2.26 -30.72
N GLY A 213 -2.52 2.44 -31.83
CA GLY A 213 -2.76 1.39 -32.83
C GLY A 213 -3.81 0.36 -32.41
N GLU A 214 -4.11 -0.59 -33.28
CA GLU A 214 -4.96 -1.74 -32.94
C GLU A 214 -4.16 -2.81 -32.18
N PRO A 215 -4.73 -3.42 -31.12
CA PRO A 215 -6.06 -3.13 -30.57
C PRO A 215 -6.10 -1.79 -29.81
N TYR A 216 -7.22 -1.06 -29.97
CA TYR A 216 -7.39 0.23 -29.29
C TYR A 216 -7.36 0.07 -27.78
N ARG A 217 -6.93 1.13 -27.08
CA ARG A 217 -6.63 1.10 -25.64
C ARG A 217 -7.44 2.12 -24.88
N CYS A 218 -7.87 1.78 -23.67
CA CYS A 218 -8.44 2.76 -22.75
C CYS A 218 -7.34 3.64 -22.16
N ALA A 219 -7.22 4.88 -22.65
CA ALA A 219 -6.18 5.82 -22.24
C ALA A 219 -6.78 7.16 -21.85
N ALA A 220 -6.54 7.61 -20.62
CA ALA A 220 -7.01 8.90 -20.13
C ALA A 220 -6.26 10.09 -20.75
N SER A 221 -5.03 9.88 -21.21
CA SER A 221 -4.21 10.92 -21.86
C SER A 221 -4.82 11.47 -23.15
N ASP A 222 -5.64 10.66 -23.83
CA ASP A 222 -6.34 11.07 -25.06
C ASP A 222 -7.76 11.58 -24.79
N CYS A 223 -8.14 11.78 -23.52
CA CYS A 223 -9.38 12.44 -23.14
C CYS A 223 -9.15 13.94 -23.00
N SER A 224 -9.53 14.73 -24.01
CA SER A 224 -9.74 16.17 -23.79
C SER A 224 -11.22 16.43 -23.56
N SER A 225 -11.58 17.01 -22.40
CA SER A 225 -12.95 17.40 -22.04
C SER A 225 -14.00 16.27 -21.89
N GLY A 226 -13.57 15.02 -21.73
CA GLY A 226 -14.48 13.86 -21.60
C GLY A 226 -14.89 13.21 -22.93
N ALA A 227 -14.21 13.56 -24.03
CA ALA A 227 -14.29 12.88 -25.30
C ALA A 227 -12.87 12.50 -25.78
N CYS A 228 -12.75 11.41 -26.54
CA CYS A 228 -11.49 11.07 -27.21
C CYS A 228 -11.10 12.19 -28.18
N THR A 229 -9.85 12.63 -28.13
CA THR A 229 -9.24 13.47 -29.17
C THR A 229 -8.44 12.69 -30.18
#